data_AF-A0AAX2QBE5-F1
#
_entry.id   AF-A0AAX2QBE5-F1
#
_cell.length_a   1.000
_cell.length_b   1.000
_cell.length_c   1.000
_cell.angle_alpha   90.00
_cell.angle_beta   90.00
_cell.angle_gamma   90.00
#
_symmetry.space_group_name_H-M   'P 1'
#
loop_
_entity.id
_entity.type
_entity.pdbx_description
1 polymer ?
#
loop_
_entity_poly.entity_id
_entity_poly.type
_entity_poly.pdbx_seq_one_letter_code
_entity_poly.pdbx_strand_id
1 'polypeptide(L)' 'MSENETATPTRHVISLVLAALAIGIVVLIWNYGLHYLNGTIFEELRYLIFAVVVIGLLSGLQNLLSRFDR' A
#
# COMPACT_ATOMS: atom_id res chain seq x y z
N MET A 1 -21.18 7.35 34.03
CA MET A 1 -20.14 8.33 33.69
C MET A 1 -19.34 7.67 32.57
N SER A 2 -19.48 8.13 31.32
CA SER A 2 -18.89 7.49 30.14
C SER A 2 -17.40 7.84 30.08
N GLU A 3 -16.55 6.90 30.48
CA GLU A 3 -15.11 7.05 30.48
C GLU A 3 -14.57 6.81 29.05
N ASN A 4 -14.26 7.92 28.38
CA ASN A 4 -13.11 8.07 27.48
C ASN A 4 -13.08 7.23 26.17
N GLU A 5 -14.06 7.44 25.29
CA GLU A 5 -14.04 6.98 23.88
C GLU A 5 -13.14 7.84 22.97
N THR A 6 -11.95 8.24 23.43
CA THR A 6 -10.96 8.90 22.57
C THR A 6 -10.15 7.87 21.79
N ALA A 7 -10.81 7.05 20.97
CA ALA A 7 -10.14 6.45 19.82
C ALA A 7 -9.72 7.61 18.92
N THR A 8 -8.43 7.92 18.98
CA THR A 8 -7.84 9.21 18.68
C THR A 8 -8.05 9.59 17.20
N PRO A 9 -8.72 10.71 16.85
CA PRO A 9 -8.91 11.13 15.45
C PRO A 9 -7.59 11.23 14.67
N THR A 10 -6.47 11.48 15.35
CA THR A 10 -5.12 11.45 14.79
C THR A 10 -4.74 10.09 14.19
N ARG A 11 -5.12 8.98 14.83
CA ARG A 11 -4.87 7.63 14.34
C ARG A 11 -5.59 7.36 13.01
N HIS A 12 -6.82 7.85 12.88
CA HIS A 12 -7.58 7.71 11.64
C HIS A 12 -6.95 8.50 10.49
N VAL A 13 -6.49 9.74 10.76
CA VAL A 13 -5.77 10.56 9.78
C VAL A 13 -4.45 9.90 9.34
N ILE A 14 -3.69 9.31 10.28
CA ILE A 14 -2.44 8.59 9.95
C ILE A 14 -2.72 7.40 9.03
N SER A 15 -3.74 6.60 9.34
CA SER A 15 -4.15 5.46 8.51
C SER A 15 -4.57 5.90 7.10
N LEU A 16 -5.30 7.02 6.99
CA LEU A 16 -5.72 7.60 5.71
C LEU A 16 -4.52 8.06 4.87
N VAL A 17 -3.56 8.75 5.50
CA VAL A 17 -2.32 9.21 4.84
C VAL A 17 -1.48 8.03 4.36
N LEU A 18 -1.35 6.98 5.17
CA LEU A 18 -0.64 5.76 4.79
C LEU A 18 -1.31 5.05 3.60
N ALA A 19 -2.64 4.96 3.60
CA ALA A 19 -3.37 4.39 2.47
C ALA A 19 -3.19 5.23 1.20
N ALA A 20 -3.26 6.56 1.30
CA ALA A 20 -3.02 7.46 0.18
C ALA A 20 -1.60 7.33 -0.39
N LEU A 21 -0.59 7.22 0.47
CA LEU A 21 0.80 6.96 0.08
C LEU A 21 0.94 5.62 -0.65
N ALA A 22 0.32 4.56 -0.14
CA ALA A 22 0.36 3.25 -0.79
C ALA A 22 -0.25 3.30 -2.20
N ILE A 23 -1.40 3.95 -2.37
CA ILE A 23 -2.01 4.17 -3.69
C ILE A 23 -1.06 4.95 -4.61
N GLY A 24 -0.43 6.02 -4.11
CA GLY A 24 0.55 6.79 -4.87
C GLY A 24 1.72 5.93 -5.36
N ILE A 25 2.26 5.08 -4.48
CA ILE A 25 3.35 4.14 -4.83
C ILE A 25 2.89 3.15 -5.92
N VAL A 26 1.70 2.57 -5.80
CA VAL A 26 1.16 1.66 -6.83
C VAL A 26 1.06 2.35 -8.19
N VAL A 27 0.54 3.57 -8.24
CA VAL A 27 0.44 4.36 -9.48
C VAL A 27 1.81 4.68 -10.07
N LEU A 28 2.79 5.04 -9.24
CA LEU A 28 4.16 5.30 -9.69
C LEU A 28 4.82 4.03 -10.26
N ILE A 29 4.67 2.89 -9.61
CA ILE A 29 5.21 1.62 -10.10
C ILE A 29 4.52 1.22 -11.41
N TRP A 30 3.21 1.44 -11.54
CA TRP A 30 2.49 1.17 -12.78
C TRP A 30 3.00 2.01 -13.95
N ASN A 31 3.13 3.33 -13.75
CA ASN A 31 3.52 4.25 -14.81
C ASN A 31 5.01 4.15 -15.19
N TYR A 32 5.89 3.96 -14.21
CA TYR A 32 7.34 4.02 -14.43
C TYR A 32 8.03 2.67 -14.23
N GLY A 33 7.60 1.87 -13.26
CA GLY A 33 8.22 0.59 -12.91
C GLY A 33 8.08 -0.48 -13.98
N LEU A 34 6.95 -0.52 -14.69
CA LEU A 34 6.76 -1.46 -15.81
C LEU A 34 7.69 -1.20 -16.99
N HIS A 35 8.10 0.06 -17.18
CA HIS A 35 9.03 0.44 -18.24
C HIS A 35 10.45 -0.06 -17.97
N TYR A 36 10.87 -0.18 -16.70
CA TYR A 36 12.15 -0.80 -16.34
C TYR A 36 12.24 -2.28 -16.75
N LEU A 37 11.08 -2.94 -16.91
CA LEU A 37 10.98 -4.33 -17.31
C LEU A 37 10.69 -4.50 -18.81
N ASN A 38 10.65 -3.41 -19.61
CA ASN A 38 10.45 -3.49 -21.07
C ASN A 38 11.54 -4.30 -21.81
N GLY A 39 12.70 -4.52 -21.20
CA GLY A 39 13.80 -5.30 -21.81
C GLY A 39 13.76 -6.80 -21.48
N THR A 40 12.84 -7.27 -20.64
CA THR A 40 12.77 -8.71 -20.32
C THR A 40 12.06 -9.50 -21.41
N ILE A 41 12.57 -10.69 -21.71
CA ILE A 41 12.12 -11.58 -22.80
C ILE A 41 10.61 -11.92 -22.70
N PHE A 42 10.04 -11.85 -21.50
CA PHE A 42 8.63 -12.13 -21.23
C PHE A 42 7.91 -10.85 -20.79
N GLU A 43 7.13 -10.27 -21.69
CA GLU A 43 6.34 -9.08 -21.39
C GLU A 43 5.30 -9.33 -20.29
N GLU A 44 4.78 -10.55 -20.19
CA GLU A 44 3.79 -10.98 -19.21
C GLU A 44 4.38 -11.05 -17.80
N LEU A 45 5.69 -11.34 -17.69
CA LEU A 45 6.38 -11.46 -16.41
C LEU A 45 6.40 -10.12 -15.66
N ARG A 46 6.41 -8.99 -16.38
CA ARG A 46 6.34 -7.67 -15.74
C ARG A 46 5.07 -7.50 -14.91
N TYR A 47 3.94 -7.97 -15.46
CA TYR A 47 2.64 -7.78 -14.85
C TYR A 47 2.46 -8.73 -13.66
N LEU A 48 3.06 -9.92 -13.75
CA LEU A 48 3.20 -10.83 -12.61
C LEU A 48 4.03 -10.23 -11.48
N ILE A 49 5.21 -9.68 -11.78
CA ILE A 49 6.06 -9.02 -10.77
C ILE A 49 5.32 -7.83 -10.17
N PHE A 50 4.66 -7.01 -10.99
CA PHE A 50 3.83 -5.91 -10.52
C PHE A 50 2.73 -6.37 -9.58
N ALA A 51 1.97 -7.41 -9.95
CA ALA A 51 0.91 -7.96 -9.11
C ALA A 51 1.44 -8.44 -7.76
N VAL A 52 2.58 -9.15 -7.75
CA VAL A 52 3.24 -9.60 -6.50
C VAL A 52 3.65 -8.41 -5.64
N VAL A 53 4.25 -7.36 -6.23
CA VAL A 53 4.66 -6.15 -5.51
C VAL A 53 3.45 -5.42 -4.93
N VAL A 54 2.37 -5.24 -5.69
CA VAL A 54 1.13 -4.60 -5.22
C VAL A 54 0.49 -5.39 -4.09
N ILE A 55 0.37 -6.71 -4.23
CA ILE A 55 -0.20 -7.57 -3.18
C ILE A 55 0.66 -7.51 -1.91
N GLY A 56 1.99 -7.55 -2.05
CA GLY A 56 2.92 -7.43 -0.93
C GLY A 56 2.80 -6.08 -0.22
N LEU A 57 2.71 -4.98 -0.98
CA LEU A 57 2.51 -3.63 -0.44
C LEU A 57 1.19 -3.52 0.32
N LEU A 58 0.10 -4.00 -0.25
CA LEU A 58 -1.23 -3.98 0.38
C LEU A 58 -1.28 -4.85 1.64
N SER A 59 -0.65 -6.03 1.60
CA SER A 59 -0.53 -6.93 2.76
C SER A 59 0.29 -6.27 3.88
N GLY A 60 1.40 -5.60 3.53
CA GLY A 60 2.23 -4.84 4.45
C GLY A 60 1.46 -3.68 5.09
N LEU A 61 0.73 -2.91 4.28
CA LEU A 61 -0.14 -1.84 4.74
C LEU A 61 -1.22 -2.38 5.70
N GLN A 62 -1.91 -3.46 5.33
CA GLN A 62 -2.93 -4.08 6.18
C GLN A 62 -2.35 -4.52 7.53
N ASN A 63 -1.17 -5.13 7.54
CA ASN A 63 -0.48 -5.53 8.77
C ASN A 63 -0.03 -4.33 9.61
N LEU A 64 0.38 -3.24 8.97
CA LEU A 64 0.76 -2.01 9.67
C LEU A 64 -0.47 -1.34 10.30
N LEU A 65 -1.57 -1.24 9.55
CA LEU A 65 -2.83 -0.69 10.04
C LEU A 65 -3.42 -1.54 11.18
N SER A 66 -3.35 -2.87 11.09
CA SER A 66 -3.85 -3.77 12.14
C SER A 66 -3.03 -3.68 13.44
N ARG A 67 -1.72 -3.42 13.35
CA ARG A 67 -0.87 -3.14 14.52
C ARG A 67 -1.19 -1.81 15.18
N PHE A 68 -1.64 -0.83 14.41
CA PHE A 68 -2.13 0.42 14.98
C PHE A 68 -3.48 0.23 15.69
N ASP A 69 -4.28 -0.79 15.33
CA ASP A 69 -5.61 -1.08 15.88
C ASP A 69 -5.63 -1.88 17.18
N ARG A 70 -4.53 -2.56 17.48
CA ARG A 70 -4.27 -3.23 18.75
C ARG A 70 -3.65 -2.28 19.76
#